data_AF-A0A950SIK2-F1
#
_entry.id   AF-A0A950SIK2-F1
#
_cell.length_a   1.000
_cell.length_b   1.000
_cell.length_c   1.000
_cell.angle_alpha   90.00
_cell.angle_beta   90.00
_cell.angle_gamma   90.00
#
_symmetry.space_group_name_H-M   'P 1'
#
loop_
_entity.id
_entity.type
_entity.pdbx_description
1 polymer ?
#
loop_
_entity_poly.entity_id
_entity_poly.type
_entity_poly.pdbx_seq_one_letter_code
_entity_poly.pdbx_strand_id
1 'polypeptide(L)' 'MAAIQGHVVEVRPDEGCRYMDPISYKYTGAPFPSRGPDRVCFVIAVEKAAQRTLAFSHNPSRQ' A
#
# COMPACT_ATOMS: atom_id res chain seq x y z
N MET A 1 -11.35 -10.20 0.02
CA MET A 1 -11.41 -8.73 -0.09
C MET A 1 -11.44 -8.15 1.31
N ALA A 2 -10.62 -7.14 1.58
CA ALA A 2 -10.58 -6.44 2.85
C ALA A 2 -10.77 -4.94 2.61
N ALA A 3 -11.39 -4.25 3.55
CA ALA A 3 -11.59 -2.82 3.54
C ALA A 3 -11.18 -2.26 4.91
N ILE A 4 -10.39 -1.19 4.90
CA ILE A 4 -10.00 -0.43 6.07
C ILE A 4 -10.50 1.00 5.85
N GLN A 5 -11.22 1.54 6.83
CA GLN A 5 -11.74 2.91 6.83
C GLN A 5 -11.20 3.66 8.04
N GLY A 6 -10.91 4.94 7.84
CA GLY A 6 -10.39 5.84 8.87
C GLY A 6 -10.25 7.26 8.33
N HIS A 7 -9.51 8.10 9.03
CA HIS A 7 -9.18 9.46 8.63
C HIS A 7 -7.68 9.74 8.73
N VAL A 8 -7.19 10.73 7.96
CA VAL A 8 -5.79 11.14 7.98
C VAL A 8 -5.51 11.90 9.27
N VAL A 9 -4.50 11.46 10.02
CA VAL A 9 -4.04 12.12 11.26
C VAL A 9 -2.68 12.81 11.09
N GLU A 10 -1.93 12.47 10.05
CA GLU A 10 -0.63 13.08 9.78
C GLU A 10 -0.32 13.03 8.27
N VAL A 11 0.36 14.07 7.79
CA VAL A 11 0.95 14.13 6.44
C VAL A 11 2.45 14.33 6.59
N ARG A 12 3.25 13.39 6.08
CA ARG A 12 4.72 13.43 6.17
C ARG A 12 5.34 13.66 4.80
N PRO A 13 6.34 14.55 4.66
CA PRO A 13 7.14 14.60 3.44
C PRO A 13 7.89 13.27 3.25
N ASP A 14 7.96 12.78 2.02
CA ASP A 14 8.61 11.51 1.67
C ASP A 14 9.32 11.56 0.31
N GLU A 15 10.11 12.61 0.07
CA GLU A 15 10.78 12.82 -1.23
C GLU A 15 11.68 11.65 -1.65
N GLY A 16 12.27 10.99 -0.64
CA GLY A 16 13.12 9.82 -0.80
C GLY A 16 12.39 8.50 -1.00
N CYS A 17 11.06 8.47 -0.91
CA CYS A 17 10.21 7.28 -0.98
C CYS A 17 10.49 6.22 0.11
N ARG A 18 10.85 6.67 1.32
CA ARG A 18 11.14 5.80 2.47
C ARG A 18 10.00 4.82 2.77
N TYR A 19 8.74 5.22 2.57
CA TYR A 19 7.58 4.38 2.89
C TYR A 19 7.15 3.50 1.70
N MET A 20 7.35 3.97 0.47
CA MET A 20 7.01 3.22 -0.74
C MET A 20 8.07 2.18 -1.13
N ASP A 21 9.35 2.40 -0.83
CA ASP A 21 10.44 1.49 -1.20
C ASP A 21 10.23 0.07 -0.65
N PRO A 22 9.90 -0.16 0.64
CA PRO A 22 9.61 -1.50 1.15
C PRO A 22 8.44 -2.20 0.42
N ILE A 23 7.41 -1.44 0.03
CA ILE A 23 6.27 -1.97 -0.73
C ILE A 23 6.72 -2.35 -2.14
N SER A 24 7.49 -1.48 -2.81
CA SER A 24 8.01 -1.74 -4.15
C SER A 24 8.88 -2.98 -4.16
N TYR A 25 9.86 -3.09 -3.26
CA TYR A 25 10.71 -4.28 -3.17
C TYR A 25 9.92 -5.58 -2.99
N LYS A 26 8.86 -5.56 -2.17
CA LYS A 26 7.99 -6.73 -1.95
C LYS A 26 7.32 -7.22 -3.24
N TYR A 27 6.94 -6.33 -4.16
CA TYR A 27 6.15 -6.68 -5.34
C TYR A 27 6.95 -6.68 -6.65
N THR A 28 8.04 -5.93 -6.74
CA THR A 28 8.80 -5.71 -7.98
C THR A 28 10.29 -6.02 -7.84
N GLY A 29 10.81 -6.16 -6.62
CA GLY A 29 12.23 -6.41 -6.36
C GLY A 29 13.14 -5.17 -6.52
N ALA A 30 12.59 -3.97 -6.72
CA ALA A 30 13.36 -2.73 -6.93
C ALA A 30 12.78 -1.55 -6.12
N PRO A 31 13.56 -0.47 -5.89
CA PRO A 31 13.06 0.78 -5.31
C PRO A 31 11.88 1.36 -6.11
N PHE A 32 11.06 2.16 -5.44
CA PHE A 32 9.97 2.85 -6.10
C PHE A 32 10.53 3.87 -7.12
N PRO A 33 10.08 3.85 -8.40
CA PRO A 33 10.75 4.58 -9.47
C PRO A 33 10.45 6.09 -9.47
N SER A 34 9.31 6.51 -8.91
CA SER A 34 8.89 7.92 -8.98
C SER A 34 9.09 8.61 -7.63
N ARG A 35 10.02 9.56 -7.62
CA ARG A 35 10.57 10.24 -6.44
C ARG A 35 10.70 11.74 -6.73
N GLY A 36 10.55 12.56 -5.70
CA GLY A 36 10.48 14.02 -5.86
C GLY A 36 9.82 14.75 -4.70
N PRO A 37 9.89 16.09 -4.67
CA PRO A 37 9.41 16.93 -3.56
C PRO A 37 7.89 16.86 -3.32
N ASP A 38 7.13 16.35 -4.28
CA ASP A 38 5.69 16.16 -4.24
C ASP A 38 5.26 14.87 -3.50
N ARG A 39 6.20 14.02 -3.10
CA ARG A 39 5.91 12.76 -2.42
C ARG A 39 5.59 12.97 -0.94
N VAL A 40 4.46 12.41 -0.51
CA VAL A 40 4.01 12.43 0.88
C VAL A 40 3.51 11.07 1.33
N CYS A 41 3.59 10.81 2.63
CA CYS A 41 2.98 9.67 3.31
C CYS A 41 1.83 10.15 4.20
N PHE A 42 0.63 9.60 3.98
CA PHE A 42 -0.50 9.79 4.87
C PHE A 42 -0.51 8.74 5.98
N VAL A 43 -0.59 9.18 7.22
CA VAL A 43 -0.88 8.30 8.36
C VAL A 43 -2.38 8.33 8.61
N ILE A 44 -3.01 7.16 8.55
CA ILE A 44 -4.46 7.02 8.71
C ILE A 44 -4.73 6.32 10.04
N ALA A 45 -5.52 6.96 10.92
CA ALA A 45 -6.07 6.31 12.10
C ALA A 45 -7.26 5.43 11.69
N VAL A 46 -7.17 4.13 11.96
CA VAL A 46 -8.21 3.16 11.56
C VAL A 46 -9.39 3.24 12.51
N GLU A 47 -10.59 3.31 11.94
CA GLU A 47 -11.86 3.30 12.67
C GLU A 47 -12.65 2.02 12.44
N LYS A 48 -12.64 1.50 11.21
CA LYS A 48 -13.38 0.29 10.84
C LYS A 48 -12.52 -0.60 9.95
N ALA A 49 -12.62 -1.90 10.19
CA ALA A 49 -12.01 -2.93 9.36
C ALA A 49 -13.06 -4.00 9.06
N ALA A 50 -13.17 -4.36 7.78
CA ALA A 50 -14.06 -5.42 7.33
C ALA A 50 -13.33 -6.34 6.36
N GLN A 51 -13.71 -7.61 6.36
CA GLN A 51 -13.22 -8.57 5.39
C GLN A 51 -14.34 -9.48 4.89
N ARG A 52 -14.18 -9.95 3.66
CA ARG A 52 -15.00 -10.98 3.05
C ARG A 52 -14.11 -11.88 2.21
N THR A 53 -14.11 -13.18 2.52
CA THR A 53 -13.50 -14.18 1.64
C THR A 53 -14.32 -14.27 0.37
N LEU A 54 -13.65 -14.11 -0.78
CA LEU A 54 -14.32 -14.24 -2.07
C LEU A 54 -14.47 -15.72 -2.40
N ALA A 55 -15.63 -16.11 -2.96
CA ALA A 55 -15.93 -17.50 -3.28
C ALA A 55 -15.30 -17.93 -4.61
N PHE A 56 -13.98 -17.74 -4.76
CA PHE A 56 -13.23 -18.26 -5.91
C PHE A 56 -12.03 -19.08 -5.43
N SER A 57 -11.62 -20.05 -6.25
CA SER A 57 -10.37 -20.78 -6.08
C SER A 57 -9.33 -20.27 -7.07
N HIS A 58 -8.13 -19.92 -6.60
CA HIS A 58 -7.03 -19.52 -7.45
C HIS A 58 -6.51 -20.74 -8.22
N ASN A 59 -6.69 -20.77 -9.54
CA ASN A 59 -6.28 -21.87 -10.41
C ASN A 59 -5.47 -21.36 -11.62
N PRO A 60 -4.22 -20.90 -11.43
CA PRO A 60 -3.36 -20.49 -12.54
C PRO A 60 -2.92 -21.72 -13.35
N SER A 61 -2.96 -21.63 -14.68
CA SER A 61 -2.32 -22.63 -15.54
C SER A 61 -0.81 -22.59 -15.34
N ARG A 62 -0.18 -23.75 -15.15
CA ARG A 62 1.29 -23.85 -15.10
C ARG A 62 1.84 -23.45 -16.49
N GLN A 63 2.69 -22.43 -16.55
CA GLN A 63 3.54 -22.17 -17.73
C GLN A 63 4.77 -23.08 -17.67
#